data_AF-A0A9W7IY45-F1
#
_entry.id   AF-A0A9W7IY45-F1
#
_cell.length_a   1.000
_cell.length_b   1.000
_cell.length_c   1.000
_cell.angle_alpha   90.00
_cell.angle_beta   90.00
_cell.angle_gamma   90.00
#
_symmetry.space_group_name_H-M   'P 1'
#
loop_
_entity.id
_entity.type
_entity.pdbx_description
1 polymer ?
#
loop_
_entity_poly.entity_id
_entity_poly.type
_entity_poly.pdbx_seq_one_letter_code
_entity_poly.pdbx_strand_id
1 'polypeptide(L)'
;MTRTVREELMSAFKEEMEILERLERVQKALEWATEDLELKGRLLDEFDLLQRRAQGVNLDEVDAKVSKLMLELRFSPMDSDRFVASFSSGWQIRMSLGKILLQV
;
A
#
# COMPACT_ATOMS: atom_id res chain seq x y z
N MET A 1 -11.68 14.30 5.38
CA MET A 1 -11.03 13.04 4.96
C MET A 1 -11.48 12.75 3.54
N THR A 2 -10.57 12.89 2.56
CA THR A 2 -10.84 12.65 1.13
C THR A 2 -10.44 11.24 0.68
N ARG A 3 -10.07 10.36 1.61
CA ARG A 3 -9.68 8.98 1.30
C ARG A 3 -10.88 8.08 1.16
N THR A 4 -10.81 7.13 0.24
CA THR A 4 -11.77 6.03 0.11
C THR A 4 -11.57 5.01 1.24
N VAL A 5 -12.56 4.14 1.47
CA VAL A 5 -12.43 3.07 2.47
C VAL A 5 -11.20 2.21 2.16
N ARG A 6 -10.98 1.86 0.89
CA ARG A 6 -9.83 1.09 0.46
C ARG A 6 -8.51 1.79 0.79
N GLU A 7 -8.37 3.07 0.45
CA GLU A 7 -7.17 3.86 0.74
C GLU A 7 -6.92 4.00 2.25
N GLU A 8 -7.99 4.16 3.03
CA GLU A 8 -7.87 4.25 4.48
C GLU A 8 -7.38 2.94 5.09
N LEU A 9 -7.86 1.80 4.61
CA LEU A 9 -7.40 0.48 5.06
C LEU A 9 -5.98 0.19 4.57
N MET A 10 -5.64 0.54 3.32
CA MET A 10 -4.27 0.46 2.80
C MET A 10 -3.28 1.27 3.66
N SER A 11 -3.72 2.37 4.28
CA SER A 11 -2.86 3.17 5.17
C SER A 11 -2.39 2.44 6.43
N ALA A 12 -2.94 1.26 6.74
CA ALA A 12 -2.42 0.39 7.79
C ALA A 12 -1.07 -0.23 7.40
N PHE A 13 -0.86 -0.50 6.11
CA PHE A 13 0.31 -1.15 5.51
C PHE A 13 1.36 -0.11 5.08
N LYS A 14 1.83 0.69 6.04
CA LYS A 14 2.71 1.83 5.75
C LYS A 14 4.04 1.40 5.13
N GLU A 15 4.63 0.32 5.64
CA GLU A 15 5.93 -0.17 5.16
C GLU A 15 5.82 -0.67 3.73
N GLU A 16 4.76 -1.44 3.43
CA GLU A 16 4.48 -1.98 2.10
C GLU A 16 4.24 -0.87 1.08
N MET A 17 3.45 0.15 1.46
CA MET A 17 3.21 1.31 0.59
C MET A 17 4.48 2.13 0.35
N GLU A 18 5.36 2.26 1.35
CA GLU A 18 6.66 2.93 1.18
C GLU A 18 7.56 2.16 0.22
N ILE A 19 7.61 0.82 0.34
CA ILE A 19 8.38 -0.04 -0.58
C ILE A 19 7.84 0.08 -2.01
N LEU A 20 6.52 0.05 -2.19
CA LEU A 20 5.88 0.21 -3.50
C LEU A 20 6.20 1.58 -4.12
N GLU A 21 6.08 2.66 -3.35
CA GLU A 21 6.39 4.02 -3.82
C GLU A 21 7.88 4.15 -4.22
N ARG A 22 8.78 3.57 -3.43
CA ARG A 22 10.21 3.58 -3.75
C ARG A 22 10.53 2.75 -4.99
N LEU A 23 9.92 1.57 -5.15
CA LEU A 23 10.06 0.75 -6.36
C LEU A 23 9.64 1.54 -7.60
N GLU A 24 8.50 2.22 -7.57
CA GLU A 24 8.00 3.03 -8.69
C GLU A 24 8.95 4.19 -9.01
N ARG A 25 9.48 4.87 -7.98
CA ARG A 25 10.47 5.95 -8.17
C ARG A 25 11.76 5.45 -8.80
N VAL A 26 12.29 4.32 -8.32
CA VAL A 26 13.53 3.72 -8.85
C VAL A 26 13.32 3.23 -10.28
N GLN A 27 12.16 2.64 -10.60
CA GLN A 27 11.80 2.26 -11.96
C GLN A 27 11.78 3.46 -12.90
N LYS A 28 11.11 4.55 -12.51
CA LYS A 28 11.12 5.79 -13.29
C LYS A 28 12.53 6.32 -13.45
N ALA A 29 13.33 6.34 -12.39
CA ALA A 29 14.71 6.79 -12.47
C ALA A 29 15.55 5.94 -13.44
N LEU A 30 15.35 4.61 -13.47
CA LEU A 30 15.99 3.71 -14.43
C LEU A 30 15.61 4.00 -15.89
N GLU A 31 14.34 4.34 -16.14
CA GLU A 31 13.86 4.75 -17.47
C GLU A 31 14.56 6.05 -17.92
N TRP A 32 14.76 7.00 -17.01
CA TRP A 32 15.41 8.28 -17.30
C TRP A 32 16.94 8.20 -17.40
N ALA A 33 17.58 7.31 -16.64
CA ALA A 33 19.04 7.18 -16.60
C ALA A 33 19.62 6.43 -17.81
N THR A 34 19.12 6.67 -19.02
CA THR A 34 19.41 5.83 -20.19
C THR A 34 20.89 5.78 -20.58
N GLU A 35 21.60 6.90 -20.48
CA GLU A 35 23.00 7.06 -20.92
C GLU A 35 24.05 6.97 -19.78
N ASP A 36 23.63 7.02 -18.52
CA ASP A 36 24.52 6.91 -17.36
C ASP A 36 24.51 5.47 -16.81
N LEU A 37 25.50 4.68 -17.25
CA LEU A 37 25.68 3.27 -16.88
C LEU A 37 26.01 3.09 -15.39
N GLU A 38 26.74 4.02 -14.76
CA GLU A 38 27.11 3.90 -13.35
C GLU A 38 25.89 4.19 -12.46
N LEU A 39 25.12 5.23 -12.79
CA LEU A 39 23.85 5.53 -12.13
C LEU A 39 22.85 4.38 -12.31
N LYS A 40 22.73 3.82 -13.52
CA LYS A 40 21.90 2.63 -13.76
C LYS A 40 22.29 1.44 -12.89
N GLY A 41 23.59 1.16 -12.75
CA GLY A 41 24.07 0.08 -11.89
C GLY A 41 23.59 0.25 -10.45
N ARG A 42 23.76 1.46 -9.89
CA ARG A 42 23.31 1.77 -8.52
C ARG A 42 21.79 1.68 -8.36
N LEU A 43 21.03 2.13 -9.36
CA LEU A 43 19.57 2.05 -9.34
C LEU A 43 19.07 0.60 -9.47
N LEU A 44 19.75 -0.25 -10.24
CA LEU A 44 19.45 -1.68 -10.33
C LEU A 44 19.73 -2.39 -8.99
N ASP A 45 20.86 -2.08 -8.35
CA ASP A 45 21.18 -2.62 -7.02
C ASP A 45 20.13 -2.21 -5.97
N GLU A 46 19.68 -0.94 -6.00
CA GLU A 46 18.61 -0.46 -5.13
C GLU A 46 17.27 -1.15 -5.45
N PHE A 47 16.95 -1.32 -6.74
CA PHE A 47 15.74 -2.00 -7.18
C PHE A 47 15.69 -3.46 -6.69
N ASP A 48 16.79 -4.21 -6.84
CA ASP A 48 16.90 -5.59 -6.38
C ASP A 48 16.74 -5.70 -4.85
N LEU A 49 17.34 -4.77 -4.10
CA LEU A 49 17.18 -4.70 -2.64
C LEU A 49 15.72 -4.46 -2.25
N LEU A 50 15.06 -3.50 -2.91
CA LEU A 50 13.65 -3.17 -2.66
C LEU A 50 12.73 -4.32 -3.03
N GLN A 51 13.00 -5.04 -4.13
CA GLN A 51 12.23 -6.24 -4.51
C GLN A 51 12.35 -7.34 -3.45
N ARG A 52 13.55 -7.61 -2.93
CA ARG A 52 13.73 -8.58 -1.83
C ARG A 52 12.96 -8.16 -0.58
N ARG A 53 12.97 -6.87 -0.24
CA ARG A 53 12.20 -6.34 0.88
C ARG A 53 10.70 -6.49 0.65
N ALA A 54 10.21 -6.22 -0.57
CA ALA A 54 8.82 -6.39 -0.96
C ALA A 54 8.34 -7.84 -0.78
N GLN A 55 9.19 -8.82 -1.15
CA GLN A 55 8.92 -10.24 -0.89
C GLN A 55 8.92 -10.55 0.62
N GLY A 56 9.81 -9.94 1.40
CA GLY A 56 9.88 -10.14 2.85
C GLY A 56 8.67 -9.62 3.61
N VAL A 57 7.98 -8.61 3.08
CA VAL A 57 6.74 -8.04 3.68
C VAL A 57 5.45 -8.61 3.05
N ASN A 58 5.56 -9.55 2.12
CA ASN A 58 4.44 -10.06 1.32
C ASN A 58 3.61 -8.93 0.68
N LEU A 59 4.28 -8.03 -0.06
CA LEU A 59 3.64 -6.88 -0.70
C LEU A 59 2.48 -7.29 -1.63
N ASP A 60 2.59 -8.45 -2.25
CA ASP A 60 1.57 -9.08 -3.11
C ASP A 60 0.31 -9.53 -2.33
N GLU A 61 0.43 -9.79 -1.04
CA GLU A 61 -0.71 -10.15 -0.18
C GLU A 61 -1.48 -8.92 0.34
N VAL A 62 -0.97 -7.70 0.19
CA VAL A 62 -1.59 -6.50 0.77
C VAL A 62 -3.04 -6.32 0.30
N ASP A 63 -3.31 -6.45 -1.00
CA ASP A 63 -4.68 -6.30 -1.52
C ASP A 63 -5.61 -7.42 -1.01
N ALA A 64 -5.09 -8.63 -0.83
CA ALA A 64 -5.83 -9.75 -0.24
C ALA A 64 -6.12 -9.50 1.25
N LYS A 65 -5.15 -8.98 2.02
CA LYS A 65 -5.32 -8.60 3.43
C LYS A 65 -6.33 -7.47 3.59
N VAL A 66 -6.28 -6.44 2.74
CA VAL A 66 -7.27 -5.35 2.71
C VAL A 66 -8.67 -5.90 2.39
N SER A 67 -8.79 -6.75 1.36
CA SER A 67 -10.07 -7.34 0.97
C SER A 67 -10.67 -8.22 2.08
N LYS A 68 -9.84 -9.02 2.76
CA LYS A 68 -10.26 -9.81 3.92
C LYS A 68 -10.76 -8.92 5.05
N LEU A 69 -10.04 -7.83 5.37
CA LEU A 69 -10.45 -6.89 6.41
C LEU A 69 -11.78 -6.21 6.06
N MET A 70 -11.98 -5.82 4.80
CA MET A 70 -13.26 -5.26 4.35
C MET A 70 -14.41 -6.22 4.64
N LEU A 71 -14.25 -7.52 4.37
CA LEU A 71 -15.24 -8.54 4.69
C LEU A 71 -15.47 -8.68 6.20
N GLU A 72 -14.41 -8.71 7.01
CA GLU A 72 -14.49 -8.82 8.47
C GLU A 72 -15.21 -7.61 9.10
N LEU A 73 -14.96 -6.42 8.57
CA LEU A 73 -15.64 -5.18 8.97
C LEU A 73 -17.05 -5.04 8.37
N ARG A 74 -17.46 -6.00 7.52
CA ARG A 74 -18.76 -6.07 6.83
C ARG A 74 -19.01 -4.96 5.83
N PHE A 75 -17.96 -4.46 5.18
CA PHE A 75 -18.06 -3.63 3.99
C PHE A 75 -18.43 -4.46 2.76
N SER A 76 -19.24 -3.87 1.88
CA SER A 76 -19.44 -4.40 0.53
C SER A 76 -18.25 -4.05 -0.37
N PRO A 77 -17.94 -4.83 -1.42
CA PRO A 77 -16.99 -4.40 -2.45
C PRO A 77 -17.31 -3.02 -3.04
N MET A 78 -18.60 -2.69 -3.17
CA MET A 78 -19.04 -1.37 -3.67
C MET A 78 -18.73 -0.21 -2.71
N ASP A 79 -18.47 -0.52 -1.43
CA ASP A 79 -18.08 0.48 -0.45
C ASP A 79 -16.58 0.83 -0.53
N SER A 80 -15.76 0.07 -1.28
CA SER A 80 -14.30 0.29 -1.35
C SER A 80 -13.95 1.69 -1.84
N ASP A 81 -14.69 2.17 -2.84
CA ASP A 81 -14.41 3.41 -3.55
C ASP A 81 -15.17 4.60 -2.98
N ARG A 82 -16.00 4.37 -1.96
CA ARG A 82 -16.73 5.43 -1.26
C ARG A 82 -15.80 6.13 -0.29
N PHE A 83 -15.97 7.44 -0.15
CA PHE A 83 -15.20 8.22 0.81
C PHE A 83 -15.53 7.82 2.25
N VAL A 84 -14.51 7.74 3.10
CA VAL A 84 -14.65 7.49 4.55
C VAL A 84 -15.60 8.50 5.22
N ALA A 85 -15.61 9.73 4.73
CA ALA A 85 -16.49 10.79 5.22
C ALA A 85 -17.99 10.54 4.97
N SER A 86 -18.35 9.61 4.06
CA SER A 86 -19.75 9.24 3.79
C SER A 86 -20.32 8.24 4.80
N PHE A 87 -19.50 7.71 5.71
CA PHE A 87 -19.90 6.74 6.72
C PHE A 87 -20.08 7.40 8.09
N SER A 88 -20.91 6.81 8.94
CA SER A 88 -21.13 7.30 10.30
C SER A 88 -19.85 7.18 11.16
N SER A 89 -19.76 7.96 12.23
CA SER A 89 -18.61 7.93 13.14
C SER A 89 -18.36 6.55 13.75
N GLY A 90 -19.40 5.73 13.95
CA GLY A 90 -19.25 4.34 14.41
C GLY A 90 -18.53 3.45 13.40
N TRP A 91 -18.76 3.65 12.10
CA TRP A 91 -18.04 2.95 11.03
C TRP A 91 -16.59 3.43 10.90
N GLN A 92 -16.33 4.72 11.11
CA GLN A 92 -14.97 5.28 11.13
C GLN A 92 -14.14 4.69 12.28
N ILE A 93 -14.75 4.49 13.45
CA ILE A 93 -14.10 3.80 14.58
C ILE A 93 -13.82 2.34 14.23
N ARG A 94 -14.77 1.62 13.61
CA ARG A 94 -14.54 0.23 13.16
C ARG A 94 -13.38 0.11 12.19
N MET A 95 -13.28 1.01 11.21
CA MET A 95 -12.13 1.08 10.30
C MET A 95 -10.83 1.30 11.06
N SER A 96 -10.81 2.27 11.98
CA SER A 96 -9.62 2.59 12.78
C SER A 96 -9.16 1.40 13.64
N LEU A 97 -10.10 0.66 14.24
CA LEU A 97 -9.82 -0.57 14.98
C LEU A 97 -9.29 -1.68 14.08
N GLY A 98 -9.88 -1.87 12.89
CA GLY A 98 -9.40 -2.83 11.91
C GLY A 98 -7.95 -2.57 11.49
N LYS A 99 -7.56 -1.30 11.34
CA LYS A 99 -6.15 -0.94 11.06
C LYS A 99 -5.21 -1.31 12.19
N ILE A 100 -5.60 -1.10 13.45
CA ILE A 100 -4.78 -1.45 14.62
C ILE A 100 -4.58 -2.96 14.69
N LEU A 101 -5.61 -3.76 14.37
CA LEU A 101 -5.52 -5.22 14.32
C LEU A 101 -4.61 -5.75 13.21
N LEU A 102 -4.24 -4.94 12.23
CA LEU A 102 -3.29 -5.29 11.17
C LEU A 102 -1.85 -4.86 11.47
N GLN A 103 -1.65 -4.00 12.47
CA GLN A 103 -0.34 -3.48 12.86
C GLN A 103 0.38 -4.34 13.92
N VAL A 104 -0.15 -5.54 14.21
CA VAL A 104 0.38 -6.50 15.20
C VAL A 104 1.13 -7.65 14.56
#